data_AF-A0A6I1QZW3-F1
#
_entry.id   AF-A0A6I1QZW3-F1
#
_cell.length_a   1.000
_cell.length_b   1.000
_cell.length_c   1.000
_cell.angle_alpha   90.00
_cell.angle_beta   90.00
_cell.angle_gamma   90.00
#
_symmetry.space_group_name_H-M   'P 1'
#
loop_
_entity.id
_entity.type
_entity.pdbx_description
1 polymer ?
#
loop_
_entity_poly.entity_id
_entity_poly.type
_entity_poly.pdbx_seq_one_letter_code
_entity_poly.pdbx_strand_id
1 'polypeptide(L)'
;MKRIFRCHTISLALASGLALLAGCVASGPTLDETRRGQGRVTTDAVLRTGEITAEVLQVRPSRNEIEIRSDDNRTRLLNYDLARTRVIYNGREYSAENLEAGDIIAFQPQPRGGIVDTIRVQEPVQARAGSRSASRVSPPPRREVIDGTVDRIDHDRGIFEVRTRDGSIVTVALPYNARPSEVDEFRRLRPGDRVQLEGEFINRNNFQVSAFSR
;
A
#
# COMPACT_ATOMS: atom_id res chain seq x y z
N MET A 1 75.12 -41.34 -34.37
CA MET A 1 74.44 -41.48 -33.08
C MET A 1 73.07 -40.79 -33.14
N LYS A 2 72.00 -41.54 -32.78
CA LYS A 2 70.66 -41.13 -32.26
C LYS A 2 69.93 -39.97 -32.98
N ARG A 3 68.98 -40.20 -33.90
CA ARG A 3 67.52 -40.49 -33.70
C ARG A 3 66.94 -39.87 -32.41
N ILE A 4 65.87 -39.09 -32.54
CA ILE A 4 64.51 -39.39 -32.01
C ILE A 4 63.53 -38.27 -32.40
N PHE A 5 62.46 -38.69 -33.08
CA PHE A 5 61.18 -38.00 -33.29
C PHE A 5 60.51 -37.66 -31.94
N ARG A 6 59.92 -36.47 -31.80
CA ARG A 6 58.75 -36.28 -30.94
C ARG A 6 57.90 -35.09 -31.42
N CYS A 7 56.85 -35.46 -32.14
CA CYS A 7 55.66 -34.66 -32.42
C CYS A 7 54.73 -34.76 -31.20
N HIS A 8 54.43 -33.64 -30.53
CA HIS A 8 53.39 -33.37 -29.52
C HIS A 8 53.42 -31.82 -29.40
N THR A 9 52.37 -31.04 -29.61
CA THR A 9 51.12 -30.96 -28.83
C THR A 9 50.08 -30.15 -29.61
N ILE A 10 48.90 -30.72 -29.85
CA ILE A 10 47.59 -30.32 -29.28
C ILE A 10 47.11 -28.93 -29.73
N SER A 11 46.22 -28.95 -30.72
CA SER A 11 45.32 -27.85 -31.09
C SER A 11 44.54 -27.37 -29.86
N LEU A 12 44.73 -26.11 -29.47
CA LEU A 12 43.85 -25.44 -28.51
C LEU A 12 43.01 -24.42 -29.26
N ALA A 13 41.75 -24.75 -29.48
CA ALA A 13 40.74 -23.82 -29.99
C ALA A 13 40.53 -22.71 -28.96
N LEU A 14 40.85 -21.46 -29.31
CA LEU A 14 40.42 -20.29 -28.56
C LEU A 14 38.91 -20.11 -28.80
N ALA A 15 38.10 -20.69 -27.93
CA ALA A 15 36.68 -20.39 -27.86
C ALA A 15 36.49 -19.11 -27.05
N SER A 16 36.03 -18.07 -27.74
CA SER A 16 35.63 -16.77 -27.23
C SER A 16 34.57 -16.90 -26.13
N GLY A 17 34.92 -16.59 -24.88
CA GLY A 17 34.00 -16.50 -23.76
C GLY A 17 33.73 -15.05 -23.39
N LEU A 18 32.94 -14.32 -24.18
CA LEU A 18 32.44 -13.00 -23.80
C LEU A 18 31.22 -13.19 -22.91
N ALA A 19 31.44 -13.33 -21.60
CA ALA A 19 30.36 -13.40 -20.62
C ALA A 19 29.77 -12.00 -20.42
N LEU A 20 28.72 -11.67 -21.20
CA LEU A 20 27.85 -10.54 -20.91
C LEU A 20 27.14 -10.84 -19.58
N LEU A 21 27.62 -10.26 -18.50
CA LEU A 21 26.86 -10.13 -17.25
C LEU A 21 25.68 -9.20 -17.53
N ALA A 22 24.60 -9.76 -18.07
CA ALA A 22 23.27 -9.19 -17.96
C ALA A 22 22.89 -9.26 -16.47
N GLY A 23 23.32 -8.26 -15.70
CA GLY A 23 22.80 -8.02 -14.37
C GLY A 23 21.30 -7.80 -14.51
N CYS A 24 20.50 -8.79 -14.14
CA CYS A 24 19.08 -8.62 -13.95
C CYS A 24 18.90 -7.52 -12.89
N VAL A 25 18.63 -6.28 -13.33
CA VAL A 25 18.01 -5.29 -12.46
C VAL A 25 16.61 -5.82 -12.21
N ALA A 26 16.48 -6.68 -11.19
CA ALA A 26 15.21 -7.18 -10.72
C ALA A 26 14.45 -5.98 -10.18
N SER A 27 13.76 -5.28 -11.08
CA SER A 27 12.87 -4.19 -10.75
C SER A 27 11.77 -4.84 -9.91
N GLY A 28 11.71 -4.49 -8.63
CA GLY A 28 10.64 -4.96 -7.75
C GLY A 28 9.26 -4.65 -8.34
N PRO A 29 8.20 -5.32 -7.87
CA PRO A 29 6.86 -5.08 -8.37
C PRO A 29 6.51 -3.59 -8.26
N THR A 30 5.72 -3.13 -9.21
CA THR A 30 5.13 -1.80 -9.15
C THR A 30 4.20 -1.68 -7.93
N LEU A 31 3.86 -0.45 -7.58
CA LEU A 31 2.91 -0.20 -6.50
C LEU A 31 1.53 -0.82 -6.82
N ASP A 32 1.09 -0.70 -8.07
CA ASP A 32 -0.17 -1.28 -8.55
C ASP A 32 -0.16 -2.82 -8.57
N GLU A 33 0.95 -3.44 -9.00
CA GLU A 33 1.09 -4.91 -8.93
C GLU A 33 1.04 -5.39 -7.49
N THR A 34 1.78 -4.73 -6.59
CA THR A 34 1.79 -5.10 -5.16
C THR A 34 0.40 -4.97 -4.55
N ARG A 35 -0.37 -3.95 -4.95
CA ARG A 35 -1.76 -3.75 -4.52
C ARG A 35 -2.73 -4.80 -5.06
N ARG A 36 -2.45 -5.34 -6.25
CA ARG A 36 -3.17 -6.49 -6.81
C ARG A 36 -2.72 -7.83 -6.23
N GLY A 37 -1.83 -7.82 -5.23
CA GLY A 37 -1.23 -9.03 -4.65
C GLY A 37 -0.27 -9.74 -5.61
N GLN A 38 0.23 -9.03 -6.62
CA GLN A 38 1.15 -9.55 -7.63
C GLN A 38 2.58 -9.14 -7.29
N GLY A 39 3.50 -10.10 -7.37
CA GLY A 39 4.92 -9.89 -7.12
C GLY A 39 5.30 -9.95 -5.64
N ARG A 40 6.60 -10.10 -5.40
CA ARG A 40 7.14 -10.24 -4.05
C ARG A 40 7.25 -8.86 -3.41
N VAL A 41 6.49 -8.65 -2.34
CA VAL A 41 6.59 -7.45 -1.50
C VAL A 41 8.05 -7.20 -1.16
N THR A 42 8.55 -6.04 -1.55
CA THR A 42 9.85 -5.56 -1.11
C THR A 42 9.60 -4.50 -0.06
N THR A 43 10.01 -4.77 1.17
CA THR A 43 9.93 -3.82 2.28
C THR A 43 11.24 -3.04 2.30
N ASP A 44 11.17 -1.73 2.05
CA ASP A 44 12.33 -0.84 2.16
C ASP A 44 12.28 -0.11 3.52
N ALA A 45 12.50 -0.86 4.60
CA ALA A 45 12.37 -0.37 5.97
C ALA A 45 13.54 0.53 6.44
N VAL A 46 14.63 0.62 5.66
CA VAL A 46 15.81 1.40 6.05
C VAL A 46 15.49 2.88 5.90
N LEU A 47 15.50 3.63 7.01
CA LEU A 47 15.33 5.08 6.99
C LEU A 47 16.61 5.78 6.51
N ARG A 48 16.45 6.82 5.71
CA ARG A 48 17.55 7.74 5.37
C ARG A 48 17.73 8.76 6.50
N THR A 49 18.91 9.38 6.56
CA THR A 49 19.22 10.39 7.57
C THR A 49 18.18 11.52 7.56
N GLY A 50 17.49 11.70 8.68
CA GLY A 50 16.46 12.73 8.84
C GLY A 50 15.06 12.33 8.35
N GLU A 51 14.87 11.13 7.79
CA GLU A 51 13.53 10.59 7.53
C GLU A 51 12.88 10.11 8.83
N ILE A 52 11.56 10.25 8.90
CA ILE A 52 10.72 9.62 9.90
C ILE A 52 9.69 8.71 9.24
N THR A 53 9.23 7.70 9.97
CA THR A 53 8.16 6.80 9.54
C THR A 53 6.80 7.34 9.96
N ALA A 54 5.80 7.18 9.10
CA ALA A 54 4.40 7.41 9.43
C ALA A 54 3.47 6.46 8.64
N GLU A 55 2.26 6.30 9.15
CA GLU A 55 1.16 5.67 8.44
C GLU A 55 0.29 6.73 7.78
N VAL A 56 -0.06 6.53 6.52
CA VAL A 56 -1.04 7.38 5.82
C VAL A 56 -2.43 7.09 6.40
N LEU A 57 -3.11 8.11 6.90
CA LEU A 57 -4.51 7.99 7.36
C LEU A 57 -5.47 8.35 6.24
N GLN A 58 -5.17 9.41 5.49
CA GLN A 58 -6.02 9.89 4.41
C GLN A 58 -5.23 10.76 3.44
N VAL A 59 -5.49 10.63 2.14
CA VAL A 59 -5.03 11.58 1.11
C VAL A 59 -6.20 12.49 0.73
N ARG A 60 -5.96 13.80 0.66
CA ARG A 60 -6.95 14.83 0.30
C ARG A 60 -6.48 15.61 -0.94
N PRO A 61 -6.72 15.09 -2.15
CA PRO A 61 -6.24 15.74 -3.37
C PRO A 61 -6.79 17.14 -3.60
N SER A 62 -8.03 17.40 -3.18
CA SER A 62 -8.65 18.73 -3.29
C SER A 62 -7.95 19.83 -2.48
N ARG A 63 -7.11 19.46 -1.50
CA ARG A 63 -6.36 20.38 -0.65
C ARG A 63 -4.84 20.21 -0.75
N ASN A 64 -4.38 19.26 -1.56
CA ASN A 64 -2.99 18.83 -1.62
C ASN A 64 -2.42 18.48 -0.22
N GLU A 65 -3.21 17.75 0.56
CA GLU A 65 -2.87 17.36 1.93
C GLU A 65 -2.85 15.84 2.09
N ILE A 66 -1.96 15.33 2.93
CA ILE A 66 -1.94 13.94 3.40
C ILE A 66 -1.99 13.97 4.92
N GLU A 67 -3.03 13.38 5.48
CA GLU A 67 -3.15 13.15 6.91
C GLU A 67 -2.38 11.88 7.27
N ILE A 68 -1.47 12.00 8.22
CA ILE A 68 -0.57 10.93 8.63
C ILE A 68 -0.61 10.74 10.14
N ARG A 69 -0.26 9.54 10.58
CA ARG A 69 0.02 9.20 11.97
C ARG A 69 1.48 8.82 12.12
N SER A 70 2.23 9.66 12.81
CA SER A 70 3.62 9.36 13.17
C SER A 70 3.70 8.24 14.22
N ASP A 71 4.89 7.67 14.38
CA ASP A 71 5.22 6.66 15.39
C ASP A 71 4.89 7.08 16.83
N ASP A 72 4.98 8.37 17.13
CA ASP A 72 4.55 9.01 18.39
C ASP A 72 3.01 9.08 18.57
N ASN A 73 2.26 8.42 17.67
CA ASN A 73 0.80 8.39 17.60
C ASN A 73 0.16 9.78 17.45
N ARG A 74 0.92 10.79 16.99
CA ARG A 74 0.37 12.10 16.67
C ARG A 74 -0.08 12.17 15.23
N THR A 75 -1.26 12.73 15.03
CA THR A 75 -1.78 13.06 13.71
C THR A 75 -1.18 14.36 13.21
N ARG A 76 -0.72 14.38 11.96
CA ARG A 76 -0.15 15.56 11.31
C ARG A 76 -0.66 15.66 9.88
N LEU A 77 -0.69 16.87 9.34
CA LEU A 77 -0.97 17.13 7.93
C LEU A 77 0.35 17.40 7.21
N LEU A 78 0.59 16.66 6.13
CA LEU A 78 1.66 16.93 5.18
C LEU A 78 1.07 17.63 3.97
N ASN A 79 1.61 18.80 3.64
CA ASN A 79 1.30 19.48 2.40
C ASN A 79 2.17 18.91 1.29
N TYR A 80 1.57 18.68 0.12
CA TYR A 80 2.30 18.25 -1.07
C TYR A 80 2.02 19.18 -2.25
N ASP A 81 2.82 19.05 -3.30
CA ASP A 81 2.64 19.75 -4.56
C ASP A 81 2.61 18.74 -5.69
N LEU A 82 1.61 18.81 -6.56
CA LEU A 82 1.36 17.85 -7.62
C LEU A 82 2.52 17.74 -8.64
N ALA A 83 3.25 18.83 -8.86
CA ALA A 83 4.34 18.89 -9.83
C ALA A 83 5.71 18.56 -9.21
N ARG A 84 5.85 18.72 -7.89
CA ARG A 84 7.15 18.60 -7.21
C ARG A 84 7.26 17.39 -6.30
N THR A 85 6.18 17.00 -5.61
CA THR A 85 6.21 15.90 -4.65
C THR A 85 6.26 14.57 -5.38
N ARG A 86 7.27 13.77 -5.06
CA ARG A 86 7.48 12.44 -5.66
C ARG A 86 7.28 11.36 -4.61
N VAL A 87 6.42 10.40 -4.93
CA VAL A 87 6.29 9.17 -4.15
C VAL A 87 7.20 8.12 -4.78
N ILE A 88 8.08 7.50 -3.99
CA ILE A 88 9.03 6.51 -4.48
C ILE A 88 8.68 5.14 -3.89
N TYR A 89 8.48 4.16 -4.76
CA TYR A 89 8.34 2.75 -4.37
C TYR A 89 9.16 1.87 -5.31
N ASN A 90 10.04 1.03 -4.75
CA ASN A 90 10.96 0.16 -5.51
C ASN A 90 11.74 0.91 -6.62
N GLY A 91 12.17 2.14 -6.33
CA GLY A 91 12.92 2.97 -7.28
C GLY A 91 12.10 3.59 -8.41
N ARG A 92 10.77 3.45 -8.38
CA ARG A 92 9.84 4.07 -9.34
C ARG A 92 9.15 5.25 -8.69
N GLU A 93 8.92 6.30 -9.48
CA GLU A 93 8.21 7.51 -9.05
C GLU A 93 6.70 7.41 -9.35
N TYR A 94 5.89 7.89 -8.42
CA TYR A 94 4.44 7.95 -8.45
C TYR A 94 3.96 9.31 -7.93
N SER A 95 2.69 9.64 -8.18
CA SER A 95 2.05 10.82 -7.60
C SER A 95 1.74 10.60 -6.12
N ALA A 96 1.68 11.69 -5.35
CA ALA A 96 1.13 11.69 -3.99
C ALA A 96 -0.30 11.11 -3.93
N GLU A 97 -1.08 11.29 -5.00
CA GLU A 97 -2.43 10.74 -5.14
C GLU A 97 -2.45 9.20 -5.25
N ASN A 98 -1.31 8.58 -5.55
CA ASN A 98 -1.21 7.13 -5.53
C ASN A 98 -1.05 6.57 -4.12
N LEU A 99 -0.90 7.36 -3.04
CA LEU A 99 -0.83 6.82 -1.68
C LEU A 99 -2.21 6.35 -1.18
N GLU A 100 -2.23 5.28 -0.40
CA GLU A 100 -3.43 4.72 0.21
C GLU A 100 -3.38 4.83 1.75
N ALA A 101 -4.55 4.94 2.37
CA ALA A 101 -4.66 4.82 3.82
C ALA A 101 -4.13 3.44 4.27
N GLY A 102 -3.25 3.44 5.28
CA GLY A 102 -2.54 2.27 5.78
C GLY A 102 -1.15 2.05 5.16
N ASP A 103 -0.78 2.78 4.11
CA ASP A 103 0.58 2.74 3.58
C ASP A 103 1.56 3.27 4.63
N ILE A 104 2.64 2.53 4.87
CA ILE A 104 3.76 3.02 5.68
C ILE A 104 4.74 3.73 4.78
N ILE A 105 4.98 4.99 5.13
CA ILE A 105 5.85 5.88 4.40
C ILE A 105 7.00 6.35 5.28
N ALA A 106 8.11 6.65 4.62
CA ALA A 106 9.22 7.41 5.16
C ALA A 106 9.33 8.73 4.41
N PHE A 107 9.53 9.83 5.13
CA PHE A 107 9.67 11.14 4.52
C PHE A 107 10.50 12.05 5.43
N GLN A 108 11.06 13.11 4.86
CA GLN A 108 11.78 14.12 5.63
C GLN A 108 10.79 15.13 6.21
N PRO A 109 10.74 15.32 7.55
CA PRO A 109 9.86 16.30 8.17
C PRO A 109 10.21 17.70 7.68
N GLN A 110 9.19 18.44 7.24
CA GLN A 110 9.37 19.85 6.87
C GLN A 110 9.07 20.77 8.06
N PRO A 111 9.89 21.80 8.30
CA PRO A 111 9.56 22.83 9.27
C PRO A 111 8.25 23.53 8.89
N ARG A 112 7.34 23.71 9.87
CA ARG A 112 6.16 24.59 9.81
C ARG A 112 5.36 24.55 8.50
N GLY A 113 4.68 23.43 8.23
CA GLY A 113 3.71 23.34 7.13
C GLY A 113 4.32 23.42 5.73
N GLY A 114 5.63 23.22 5.59
CA GLY A 114 6.30 23.15 4.30
C GLY A 114 5.81 21.99 3.43
N ILE A 115 6.07 22.11 2.13
CA ILE A 115 5.74 21.09 1.12
C ILE A 115 6.75 19.94 1.21
N VAL A 116 6.26 18.71 1.30
CA VAL A 116 7.11 17.52 1.27
C VAL A 116 7.58 17.25 -0.16
N ASP A 117 8.89 17.18 -0.40
CA ASP A 117 9.42 16.95 -1.75
C ASP A 117 9.46 15.45 -2.10
N THR A 118 9.74 14.58 -1.13
CA THR A 118 9.88 13.14 -1.38
C THR A 118 9.23 12.33 -0.26
N ILE A 119 8.42 11.37 -0.68
CA ILE A 119 7.80 10.37 0.18
C ILE A 119 8.22 9.00 -0.34
N ARG A 120 8.68 8.11 0.52
CA ARG A 120 9.07 6.76 0.13
C ARG A 120 8.13 5.76 0.77
N VAL A 121 7.49 4.92 -0.03
CA VAL A 121 6.64 3.84 0.48
C VAL A 121 7.54 2.73 0.97
N GLN A 122 7.53 2.47 2.28
CA GLN A 122 8.27 1.37 2.89
C GLN A 122 7.49 0.07 2.80
N GLU A 123 6.18 0.15 3.03
CA GLU A 123 5.27 -0.99 3.00
C GLU A 123 3.88 -0.53 2.56
N PRO A 124 3.36 -1.00 1.41
CA PRO A 124 1.99 -0.70 1.03
C PRO A 124 1.00 -1.50 1.89
N VAL A 125 -0.19 -0.96 2.14
CA VAL A 125 -1.20 -1.59 3.01
C VAL A 125 -1.53 -3.03 2.60
N GLN A 126 -1.57 -3.29 1.29
CA GLN A 126 -1.90 -4.60 0.72
C GLN A 126 -0.78 -5.63 0.88
N ALA A 127 0.47 -5.18 0.96
CA ALA A 127 1.60 -6.06 1.25
C ALA A 127 1.52 -6.63 2.66
N ARG A 128 0.99 -5.84 3.60
CA ARG A 128 0.83 -6.24 5.00
C ARG A 128 -0.26 -7.30 5.17
N ALA A 129 -1.29 -7.27 4.33
CA ALA A 129 -2.28 -8.33 4.26
C ALA A 129 -1.64 -9.69 3.88
N GLY A 130 -0.58 -9.69 3.07
CA GLY A 130 0.17 -10.89 2.67
C GLY A 130 1.31 -11.32 3.61
N SER A 131 1.95 -10.39 4.31
CA SER A 131 3.15 -10.66 5.14
C SER A 131 2.89 -11.05 6.60
N ARG A 132 1.63 -11.03 7.09
CA ARG A 132 1.29 -11.47 8.46
C ARG A 132 1.33 -13.00 8.67
N SER A 133 1.78 -13.79 7.69
CA SER A 133 1.92 -15.26 7.84
C SER A 133 3.22 -15.73 8.50
N ALA A 134 4.16 -14.86 8.88
CA ALA A 134 5.35 -15.30 9.62
C ALA A 134 5.69 -14.35 10.77
N SER A 135 5.53 -14.86 11.99
CA SER A 135 5.93 -14.28 13.28
C SER A 135 4.87 -13.45 14.02
N ARG A 136 4.47 -14.04 15.17
CA ARG A 136 3.38 -13.71 16.11
C ARG A 136 2.04 -14.32 15.73
N VAL A 137 1.67 -15.35 16.51
CA VAL A 137 0.31 -15.88 16.63
C VAL A 137 -0.61 -14.75 17.13
N SER A 138 -1.09 -13.93 16.20
CA SER A 138 -2.37 -13.24 16.32
C SER A 138 -3.37 -14.05 15.50
N PRO A 139 -4.55 -14.39 16.04
CA PRO A 139 -5.56 -15.10 15.27
C PRO A 139 -5.85 -14.33 13.96
N PRO A 140 -6.13 -15.04 12.85
CA PRO A 140 -6.37 -14.39 11.55
C PRO A 140 -7.37 -13.24 11.72
N PRO A 141 -7.19 -12.08 11.04
CA PRO A 141 -8.23 -11.07 10.99
C PRO A 141 -9.46 -11.76 10.40
N ARG A 142 -10.43 -12.04 11.26
CA ARG A 142 -11.67 -12.67 10.85
C ARG A 142 -12.34 -11.60 10.03
N ARG A 143 -12.72 -11.89 8.79
CA ARG A 143 -13.58 -10.98 8.06
C ARG A 143 -14.83 -10.81 8.90
N GLU A 144 -15.02 -9.61 9.42
CA GLU A 144 -16.10 -9.34 10.33
C GLU A 144 -17.31 -8.95 9.50
N VAL A 145 -18.44 -9.52 9.90
CA VAL A 145 -19.72 -9.26 9.25
C VAL A 145 -20.47 -8.30 10.15
N ILE A 146 -20.69 -7.09 9.66
CA ILE A 146 -21.54 -6.10 10.33
C ILE A 146 -22.93 -6.18 9.74
N ASP A 147 -23.88 -6.51 10.59
CA ASP A 147 -25.30 -6.42 10.30
C ASP A 147 -25.90 -5.18 10.96
N GLY A 148 -26.58 -4.35 10.18
CA GLY A 148 -27.26 -3.20 10.74
C GLY A 148 -28.15 -2.46 9.76
N THR A 149 -28.60 -1.30 10.22
CA THR A 149 -29.41 -0.37 9.43
C THR A 149 -28.59 0.88 9.15
N VAL A 150 -28.59 1.33 7.90
CA VAL A 150 -27.93 2.58 7.53
C VAL A 150 -28.63 3.75 8.22
N ASP A 151 -27.88 4.53 8.98
CA ASP A 151 -28.38 5.70 9.71
C ASP A 151 -28.15 6.98 8.92
N ARG A 152 -26.93 7.17 8.40
CA ARG A 152 -26.52 8.37 7.67
C ARG A 152 -25.57 8.04 6.54
N ILE A 153 -25.58 8.83 5.48
CA ILE A 153 -24.72 8.63 4.30
C ILE A 153 -24.08 9.95 3.93
N ASP A 154 -22.78 9.92 3.62
CA ASP A 154 -22.01 11.03 3.06
C ASP A 154 -21.37 10.55 1.75
N HIS A 155 -22.05 10.83 0.65
CA HIS A 155 -21.64 10.39 -0.68
C HIS A 155 -20.36 11.09 -1.17
N ASP A 156 -20.15 12.34 -0.75
CA ASP A 156 -18.97 13.11 -1.14
C ASP A 156 -17.70 12.52 -0.52
N ARG A 157 -17.83 11.93 0.68
CA ARG A 157 -16.72 11.30 1.40
C ARG A 157 -16.65 9.78 1.23
N GLY A 158 -17.62 9.15 0.57
CA GLY A 158 -17.66 7.70 0.40
C GLY A 158 -17.84 6.94 1.72
N ILE A 159 -18.51 7.54 2.70
CA ILE A 159 -18.74 6.95 4.03
C ILE A 159 -20.23 6.88 4.36
N PHE A 160 -20.59 5.96 5.24
CA PHE A 160 -21.93 5.86 5.81
C PHE A 160 -21.89 5.31 7.23
N GLU A 161 -22.86 5.69 8.05
CA GLU A 161 -23.01 5.21 9.42
C GLU A 161 -24.01 4.06 9.45
N VAL A 162 -23.66 2.98 10.12
CA VAL A 162 -24.52 1.82 10.34
C VAL A 162 -24.82 1.72 11.83
N ARG A 163 -26.11 1.70 12.16
CA ARG A 163 -26.58 1.31 13.49
C ARG A 163 -26.68 -0.20 13.55
N THR A 164 -25.85 -0.80 14.38
CA THR A 164 -25.81 -2.25 14.60
C THR A 164 -26.95 -2.69 15.51
N ARG A 165 -27.18 -4.01 15.60
CA ARG A 165 -28.31 -4.57 16.39
C ARG A 165 -28.20 -4.30 17.89
N ASP A 166 -26.99 -4.17 18.40
CA ASP A 166 -26.68 -3.77 19.79
C ASP A 166 -26.83 -2.26 20.03
N GLY A 167 -27.19 -1.49 19.01
CA GLY A 167 -27.44 -0.06 19.10
C GLY A 167 -26.20 0.83 18.92
N SER A 168 -25.03 0.22 18.72
CA SER A 168 -23.78 0.94 18.42
C SER A 168 -23.83 1.59 17.03
N ILE A 169 -23.14 2.72 16.86
CA ILE A 169 -22.99 3.39 15.56
C ILE A 169 -21.57 3.16 15.05
N VAL A 170 -21.47 2.55 13.88
CA VAL A 170 -20.20 2.25 13.21
C VAL A 170 -20.12 3.09 11.93
N THR A 171 -19.02 3.82 11.76
CA THR A 171 -18.71 4.49 10.49
C THR A 171 -18.08 3.49 9.54
N VAL A 172 -18.69 3.33 8.37
CA VAL A 172 -18.23 2.47 7.29
C VAL A 172 -17.65 3.33 6.17
N ALA A 173 -16.46 2.99 5.70
CA ALA A 173 -15.81 3.67 4.59
C ALA A 173 -15.64 2.74 3.39
N LEU A 174 -15.93 3.24 2.18
CA LEU A 174 -15.56 2.56 0.95
C LEU A 174 -14.05 2.67 0.70
N PRO A 175 -13.41 1.60 0.23
CA PRO A 175 -12.04 1.70 -0.27
C PRO A 175 -12.00 2.57 -1.54
N TYR A 176 -10.92 3.32 -1.72
CA TYR A 176 -10.77 4.22 -2.88
C TYR A 176 -10.75 3.46 -4.22
N ASN A 177 -10.29 2.20 -4.19
CA ASN A 177 -10.31 1.26 -5.32
C ASN A 177 -11.51 0.30 -5.27
N ALA A 178 -12.62 0.70 -4.62
CA ALA A 178 -13.85 -0.07 -4.61
C ALA A 178 -14.25 -0.48 -6.04
N ARG A 179 -14.73 -1.71 -6.18
CA ARG A 179 -15.20 -2.22 -7.46
C ARG A 179 -16.37 -1.36 -7.95
N PRO A 180 -16.57 -1.17 -9.26
CA PRO A 180 -17.72 -0.42 -9.77
C PRO A 180 -19.05 -0.91 -9.19
N SER A 181 -19.20 -2.23 -8.98
CA SER A 181 -20.36 -2.85 -8.34
C SER A 181 -20.58 -2.40 -6.90
N GLU A 182 -19.52 -2.25 -6.10
CA GLU A 182 -19.58 -1.80 -4.70
C GLU A 182 -19.90 -0.31 -4.62
N VAL A 183 -19.32 0.49 -5.52
CA VAL A 183 -19.61 1.92 -5.64
C VAL A 183 -21.08 2.14 -6.03
N ASP A 184 -21.59 1.37 -6.98
CA ASP A 184 -22.98 1.45 -7.40
C ASP A 184 -23.94 0.97 -6.31
N GLU A 185 -23.55 0.01 -5.49
CA GLU A 185 -24.32 -0.43 -4.32
C GLU A 185 -24.36 0.66 -3.24
N PHE A 186 -23.21 1.25 -2.91
CA PHE A 186 -23.14 2.40 -2.01
C PHE A 186 -23.99 3.59 -2.47
N ARG A 187 -23.96 3.92 -3.76
CA ARG A 187 -24.79 5.00 -4.34
C ARG A 187 -26.29 4.73 -4.23
N ARG A 188 -26.67 3.45 -4.17
CA ARG A 188 -28.08 3.02 -4.04
C ARG A 188 -28.55 3.00 -2.60
N LEU A 189 -27.65 3.00 -1.61
CA LEU A 189 -28.03 3.02 -0.20
C LEU A 189 -28.87 4.23 0.15
N ARG A 190 -29.80 4.02 1.07
CA ARG A 190 -30.65 5.04 1.69
C ARG A 190 -30.63 4.86 3.21
N PRO A 191 -30.81 5.95 3.98
CA PRO A 191 -31.09 5.83 5.40
C PRO A 191 -32.31 4.92 5.62
N GLY A 192 -32.17 3.95 6.53
CA GLY A 192 -33.17 2.92 6.79
C GLY A 192 -32.93 1.59 6.07
N ASP A 193 -32.01 1.52 5.11
CA ASP A 193 -31.67 0.26 4.44
C ASP A 193 -30.99 -0.70 5.39
N ARG A 194 -31.34 -2.00 5.29
CA ARG A 194 -30.59 -3.06 5.98
C ARG A 194 -29.40 -3.46 5.14
N VAL A 195 -28.25 -3.55 5.78
CA VAL A 195 -27.00 -3.93 5.14
C VAL A 195 -26.30 -4.99 5.96
N GLN A 196 -25.68 -5.92 5.25
CA GLN A 196 -24.71 -6.86 5.78
C GLN A 196 -23.39 -6.60 5.08
N LEU A 197 -22.36 -6.26 5.85
CA LEU A 197 -21.10 -5.76 5.32
C LEU A 197 -19.98 -6.67 5.77
N GLU A 198 -19.21 -7.18 4.83
CA GLU A 198 -18.00 -7.95 5.10
C GLU A 198 -16.80 -7.02 5.00
N GLY A 199 -15.92 -7.05 5.98
CA GLY A 199 -14.81 -6.11 6.04
C GLY A 199 -13.95 -6.26 7.29
N GLU A 200 -13.20 -5.21 7.59
CA GLU A 200 -12.27 -5.17 8.71
C GLU A 200 -12.48 -3.87 9.51
N PHE A 201 -12.48 -4.00 10.83
CA PHE A 201 -12.43 -2.83 11.70
C PHE A 201 -11.02 -2.24 11.71
N ILE A 202 -10.90 -1.03 11.17
CA ILE A 202 -9.68 -0.21 11.31
C ILE A 202 -9.51 0.19 12.78
N ASN A 203 -10.62 0.43 13.48
CA ASN A 203 -10.69 0.62 14.93
C ASN A 203 -12.10 0.30 15.44
N ARG A 204 -12.33 0.48 16.75
CA ARG A 204 -13.60 0.11 17.42
C ARG A 204 -14.88 0.65 16.76
N ASN A 205 -14.80 1.81 16.07
CA ASN A 205 -15.97 2.48 15.48
C ASN A 205 -15.83 2.72 13.97
N ASN A 206 -14.72 2.32 13.36
CA ASN A 206 -14.45 2.55 11.94
C ASN A 206 -14.20 1.22 11.24
N PHE A 207 -15.03 0.94 10.24
CA PHE A 207 -15.05 -0.30 9.49
C PHE A 207 -14.82 -0.03 8.01
N GLN A 208 -13.89 -0.74 7.39
CA GLN A 208 -13.67 -0.67 5.96
C GLN A 208 -14.42 -1.80 5.28
N VAL A 209 -15.31 -1.45 4.35
CA VAL A 209 -16.07 -2.47 3.61
C VAL A 209 -15.20 -3.11 2.53
N SER A 210 -15.29 -4.42 2.42
CA SER A 210 -14.66 -5.23 1.36
C SER A 210 -15.69 -5.89 0.44
N ALA A 211 -16.91 -6.12 0.93
CA ALA A 211 -18.04 -6.56 0.14
C ALA A 211 -19.36 -6.21 0.84
N PHE A 212 -20.39 -5.97 0.02
CA PHE A 212 -21.78 -6.00 0.46
C PHE A 212 -22.29 -7.43 0.29
N SER A 213 -22.70 -8.05 1.39
CA SER A 213 -23.38 -9.34 1.38
C SER A 213 -24.88 -9.09 1.45
N ARG A 214 -25.65 -9.81 0.64
CA ARG A 214 -27.12 -9.76 0.65
C ARG A 214 -27.70 -10.89 1.47
#